data_AF-A0A925GA10-F1
#
_entry.id   AF-A0A925GA10-F1
#
_cell.length_a   1.000
_cell.length_b   1.000
_cell.length_c   1.000
_cell.angle_alpha   90.00
_cell.angle_beta   90.00
_cell.angle_gamma   90.00
#
_symmetry.space_group_name_H-M   'P 1'
#
loop_
_entity.id
_entity.type
_entity.pdbx_description
1 polymer ?
#
loop_
_entity_poly.entity_id
_entity_poly.type
_entity_poly.pdbx_seq_one_letter_code
_entity_poly.pdbx_strand_id
1 'polypeptide(L)'
;EIMPINEQNSLSALAEALKYYYLKTKNPVTYEYIIFNDFNDELEDARELAKFCKHLPCKVNIIEYNPISFASYTNAGEDKTEAFANYLRKQGINTNIRRSRGKDIDAACGQLAVKEK
;
A
#
# COMPACT_ATOMS: atom_id res chain seq x y z
N GLU A 1 -1.21 -13.87 -3.26
CA GLU A 1 -2.24 -14.27 -2.29
C GLU A 1 -3.31 -13.21 -2.04
N ILE A 2 -3.00 -11.91 -1.88
CA ILE A 2 -4.07 -10.88 -1.72
C ILE A 2 -4.74 -10.50 -3.05
N MET A 3 -3.95 -10.37 -4.12
CA MET A 3 -4.43 -9.90 -5.43
C MET A 3 -4.37 -11.03 -6.47
N PRO A 4 -5.50 -11.62 -6.87
CA PRO A 4 -5.53 -12.72 -7.85
C PRO A 4 -4.90 -12.35 -9.20
N ILE A 5 -4.93 -11.06 -9.56
CA ILE A 5 -4.31 -10.56 -10.80
C ILE A 5 -2.79 -10.79 -10.85
N ASN A 6 -2.13 -10.98 -9.71
CA ASN A 6 -0.69 -11.26 -9.65
C ASN A 6 -0.32 -12.65 -10.21
N GLU A 7 -1.28 -13.57 -10.32
CA GLU A 7 -1.06 -14.87 -10.96
C GLU A 7 -0.87 -14.73 -12.48
N GLN A 8 -1.51 -13.71 -13.07
CA GLN A 8 -1.41 -13.41 -14.50
C GLN A 8 -0.39 -12.31 -14.79
N ASN A 9 -0.13 -11.41 -13.83
CA ASN A 9 0.78 -10.27 -13.97
C ASN A 9 1.84 -10.31 -12.86
N SER A 10 3.03 -10.79 -13.21
CA SER A 10 4.14 -10.80 -12.27
C SER A 10 4.61 -9.39 -11.90
N LEU A 11 5.23 -9.24 -10.73
CA LEU A 11 5.85 -7.98 -10.32
C LEU A 11 6.91 -7.50 -11.32
N SER A 12 7.60 -8.42 -12.01
CA SER A 12 8.56 -8.06 -13.06
C SER A 12 7.88 -7.40 -14.26
N ALA A 13 6.78 -7.99 -14.74
CA ALA A 13 6.00 -7.43 -15.84
C ALA A 13 5.41 -6.06 -15.47
N LEU A 14 4.92 -5.91 -14.23
CA LEU A 14 4.46 -4.64 -13.70
C LEU A 14 5.59 -3.60 -13.68
N ALA A 15 6.78 -3.95 -13.18
CA ALA A 15 7.92 -3.05 -13.13
C ALA A 15 8.33 -2.55 -14.53
N GLU A 16 8.32 -3.42 -15.54
CA GLU A 16 8.59 -3.06 -16.93
C GLU A 16 7.53 -2.11 -17.50
N ALA A 17 6.25 -2.40 -17.28
CA ALA A 17 5.15 -1.55 -17.71
C ALA A 17 5.21 -0.16 -17.07
N LEU A 18 5.52 -0.06 -15.78
CA LEU A 18 5.64 1.20 -15.07
C LEU A 18 6.86 2.01 -15.53
N LYS A 19 8.00 1.35 -15.80
CA LYS A 19 9.16 2.00 -16.42
C LYS A 19 8.80 2.57 -17.78
N TYR A 20 8.12 1.80 -18.62
CA TYR A 20 7.66 2.28 -19.93
C TYR A 20 6.74 3.50 -19.79
N TYR A 21 5.76 3.45 -18.88
CA TYR A 21 4.87 4.58 -18.58
C TYR A 21 5.66 5.83 -18.19
N TYR A 22 6.61 5.72 -17.24
CA TYR A 22 7.42 6.85 -16.81
C TYR A 22 8.31 7.40 -17.94
N LEU A 23 8.88 6.54 -18.78
CA LEU A 23 9.68 6.97 -19.92
C LEU A 23 8.87 7.82 -20.92
N LYS A 24 7.58 7.50 -21.10
CA LYS A 24 6.68 8.19 -22.02
C LYS A 24 6.07 9.46 -21.43
N THR A 25 5.72 9.45 -20.14
CA THR A 25 4.94 10.55 -19.52
C THR A 25 5.77 11.46 -18.64
N LYS A 26 6.91 10.98 -18.12
CA LYS A 26 7.71 11.61 -17.05
C LYS A 26 6.93 11.88 -15.76
N ASN A 27 5.76 11.27 -15.60
CA ASN A 27 4.95 11.37 -14.39
C ASN A 27 5.39 10.32 -13.37
N PRO A 28 5.76 10.72 -12.13
CA PRO A 28 6.07 9.78 -11.07
C PRO A 28 4.88 8.85 -10.74
N VAL A 29 5.18 7.59 -10.44
CA VAL A 29 4.17 6.61 -10.04
C VAL A 29 3.88 6.74 -8.55
N THR A 30 2.63 6.55 -8.14
CA THR A 30 2.27 6.41 -6.73
C THR A 30 1.83 4.98 -6.49
N TYR A 31 2.49 4.29 -5.57
CA TYR A 31 2.08 2.98 -5.09
C TYR A 31 1.14 3.14 -3.90
N GLU A 32 0.02 2.43 -3.93
CA GLU A 32 -0.86 2.28 -2.78
C GLU A 32 -0.54 0.96 -2.09
N TYR A 33 -0.22 1.03 -0.79
CA TYR A 33 0.18 -0.13 0.01
C TYR A 33 -0.76 -0.25 1.20
N ILE A 34 -1.66 -1.24 1.16
CA ILE A 34 -2.51 -1.54 2.31
C ILE A 34 -1.69 -2.37 3.29
N ILE A 35 -1.59 -1.88 4.53
CA ILE A 35 -0.82 -2.53 5.59
C ILE A 35 -1.77 -3.35 6.48
N PHE A 36 -1.44 -4.63 6.65
CA PHE A 36 -2.20 -5.62 7.42
C PHE A 36 -1.33 -6.15 8.55
N ASN A 37 -1.91 -6.22 9.75
CA ASN A 37 -1.21 -6.70 10.92
C ASN A 37 -0.76 -8.16 10.75
N ASP A 38 0.50 -8.42 11.12
CA ASP A 38 1.16 -9.73 11.07
C ASP A 38 1.06 -10.44 9.70
N PHE A 39 0.99 -9.66 8.62
CA PHE A 39 0.92 -10.18 7.25
C PHE A 39 1.89 -9.48 6.30
N ASN A 40 1.90 -8.14 6.30
CA ASN A 40 2.80 -7.34 5.46
C ASN A 40 3.20 -6.01 6.13
N ASP A 41 3.36 -6.04 7.45
CA ASP A 41 3.62 -4.89 8.32
C ASP A 41 5.01 -4.91 8.96
N GLU A 42 5.87 -5.86 8.59
CA GLU A 42 7.21 -6.00 9.15
C GLU A 42 8.23 -5.12 8.41
N LEU A 43 9.36 -4.83 9.08
CA LEU A 43 10.43 -4.03 8.47
C LEU A 43 11.10 -4.73 7.27
N GLU A 44 11.02 -6.06 7.18
CA GLU A 44 11.51 -6.78 6.00
C GLU A 44 10.64 -6.48 4.78
N ASP A 45 9.31 -6.44 4.92
CA ASP A 45 8.39 -6.05 3.85
C ASP A 45 8.68 -4.63 3.35
N ALA A 46 8.98 -3.71 4.28
CA ALA A 46 9.41 -2.34 3.94
C ALA A 46 10.72 -2.33 3.13
N ARG A 47 11.66 -3.23 3.44
CA ARG A 47 12.92 -3.39 2.71
C ARG A 47 12.69 -3.91 1.30
N GLU A 48 11.85 -4.92 1.14
CA GLU A 48 11.49 -5.46 -0.17
C GLU A 48 10.78 -4.43 -1.03
N LEU A 49 9.81 -3.71 -0.45
CA LEU A 49 9.11 -2.61 -1.14
C LEU A 49 10.08 -1.49 -1.55
N ALA A 50 11.00 -1.10 -0.67
CA ALA A 50 12.01 -0.10 -1.00
C ALA A 50 12.91 -0.55 -2.16
N LYS A 51 13.29 -1.83 -2.19
CA LYS A 51 14.07 -2.40 -3.30
C LYS A 51 13.30 -2.35 -4.61
N PHE A 52 12.01 -2.68 -4.58
CA PHE A 52 11.13 -2.58 -5.76
C PHE A 52 11.02 -1.12 -6.25
N CYS A 53 10.80 -0.17 -5.35
CA CYS A 53 10.62 1.25 -5.70
C CYS A 53 11.83 1.90 -6.41
N LYS A 54 13.05 1.36 -6.27
CA LYS A 54 14.28 2.00 -6.81
C LYS A 54 14.36 2.06 -8.34
N HIS A 55 13.48 1.38 -9.06
CA HIS A 55 13.59 1.25 -10.51
C HIS A 55 12.98 2.42 -11.31
N LEU A 56 12.29 3.36 -10.67
CA LEU A 56 11.79 4.62 -11.25
C LEU A 56 11.41 5.62 -10.14
N PRO A 57 11.27 6.92 -10.42
CA PRO A 57 10.79 7.89 -9.43
C PRO A 57 9.35 7.61 -9.01
N CYS A 58 9.13 7.38 -7.70
CA CYS A 58 7.81 7.06 -7.17
C CYS A 58 7.54 7.68 -5.80
N LYS A 59 6.28 7.55 -5.39
CA LYS A 59 5.79 7.80 -4.03
C LYS A 59 5.07 6.55 -3.52
N VAL A 60 4.98 6.40 -2.20
CA VAL A 60 4.23 5.33 -1.56
C VAL A 60 3.19 5.95 -0.63
N ASN A 61 1.93 5.58 -0.79
CA ASN A 61 0.87 5.87 0.17
C ASN A 61 0.56 4.58 0.92
N ILE A 62 0.95 4.54 2.20
CA ILE A 62 0.55 3.48 3.12
C ILE A 62 -0.89 3.76 3.54
N ILE A 63 -1.77 2.78 3.41
CA ILE A 63 -3.19 2.88 3.71
C ILE A 63 -3.50 1.93 4.85
N GLU A 64 -3.98 2.49 5.96
CA GLU A 64 -4.48 1.68 7.06
C GLU A 64 -5.72 0.90 6.62
N TYR A 65 -5.78 -0.37 7.03
CA TYR A 65 -6.91 -1.20 6.72
C TYR A 65 -8.10 -0.88 7.63
N ASN A 66 -9.27 -0.73 7.02
CA ASN A 66 -10.55 -0.69 7.73
C ASN A 66 -11.16 -2.10 7.69
N PRO A 67 -11.32 -2.77 8.85
CA PRO A 67 -11.93 -4.10 8.90
C PRO A 67 -13.31 -4.11 8.25
N ILE A 68 -13.55 -5.12 7.42
CA ILE A 68 -14.87 -5.42 6.84
C ILE A 68 -15.31 -6.80 7.32
N SER A 69 -16.61 -7.01 7.46
CA SER A 69 -17.19 -8.21 8.08
C SER A 69 -16.84 -9.54 7.38
N PHE A 70 -16.37 -9.49 6.14
CA PHE A 70 -16.09 -10.65 5.28
C PHE A 70 -14.59 -10.93 5.08
N ALA A 71 -13.69 -10.21 5.74
CA ALA A 71 -12.25 -10.47 5.67
C ALA A 71 -11.61 -10.56 7.07
N SER A 72 -10.72 -11.53 7.25
CA SER A 72 -10.04 -11.80 8.53
C SER A 72 -8.80 -10.94 8.79
N TYR A 73 -8.58 -9.89 7.99
CA TYR A 73 -7.43 -9.00 8.17
C TYR A 73 -7.70 -7.96 9.27
N THR A 74 -6.64 -7.58 9.97
CA THR A 74 -6.71 -6.54 11.00
C THR A 74 -5.74 -5.41 10.67
N ASN A 75 -6.02 -4.22 11.22
CA ASN A 75 -5.18 -3.06 10.99
C ASN A 75 -3.85 -3.22 11.74
N ALA A 76 -2.74 -2.94 11.06
CA ALA A 76 -1.43 -2.93 11.70
C ALA A 76 -1.38 -1.91 12.85
N GLY A 77 -0.55 -2.19 13.86
CA GLY A 77 -0.29 -1.26 14.95
C GLY A 77 0.28 0.06 14.44
N GLU A 78 -0.04 1.17 15.12
CA GLU A 78 0.44 2.51 14.74
C GLU A 78 1.97 2.57 14.75
N ASP A 79 2.61 1.99 15.77
CA ASP A 79 4.07 1.96 15.90
C ASP A 79 4.73 1.20 14.74
N LYS A 80 4.17 0.04 14.34
CA LYS A 80 4.65 -0.73 13.18
C LYS A 80 4.48 0.07 11.89
N THR A 81 3.32 0.68 11.69
CA THR A 81 3.01 1.48 10.50
C THR A 81 3.95 2.68 10.37
N GLU A 82 4.22 3.37 11.48
CA GLU A 82 5.13 4.51 11.48
C GLU A 82 6.60 4.07 11.30
N ALA A 83 7.02 2.94 11.90
CA ALA A 83 8.34 2.36 11.68
C ALA A 83 8.55 1.99 10.21
N PHE A 84 7.56 1.36 9.59
CA PHE A 84 7.55 1.00 8.17
C PHE A 84 7.67 2.26 7.29
N ALA A 85 6.83 3.27 7.54
CA ALA A 85 6.86 4.53 6.80
C ALA A 85 8.21 5.25 6.94
N ASN A 86 8.75 5.32 8.16
CA ASN A 86 10.04 5.92 8.43
C ASN A 86 11.20 5.19 7.76
N TYR A 87 11.13 3.87 7.67
CA TYR A 87 12.11 3.10 6.92
C TYR A 87 12.11 3.50 5.43
N LEU A 88 10.94 3.56 4.78
CA LEU A 88 10.84 3.99 3.37
C LEU A 88 11.36 5.42 3.16
N ARG A 89 11.00 6.35 4.06
CA ARG A 89 11.49 7.73 4.02
C ARG A 89 13.02 7.80 4.12
N LYS A 90 13.64 7.00 5.00
CA LYS A 90 15.10 6.89 5.12
C LYS A 90 15.76 6.33 3.86
N GLN A 91 15.05 5.53 3.06
CA GLN A 91 15.51 5.06 1.76
C GLN A 91 15.30 6.08 0.62
N GLY A 92 14.83 7.30 0.94
CA GLY A 92 14.62 8.38 -0.03
C GLY A 92 13.28 8.29 -0.78
N ILE A 93 12.35 7.44 -0.32
CA ILE A 93 11.03 7.28 -0.93
C ILE A 93 10.07 8.25 -0.24
N ASN A 94 9.34 9.04 -1.03
CA ASN A 94 8.31 9.92 -0.47
C ASN A 94 7.12 9.06 -0.01
N THR A 95 6.87 9.04 1.30
CA THR A 95 5.88 8.16 1.93
C THR A 95 4.88 8.92 2.78
N ASN A 96 3.59 8.76 2.46
CA ASN A 96 2.47 9.26 3.26
C ASN A 96 1.75 8.10 3.93
N ILE A 97 1.15 8.35 5.10
CA ILE A 97 0.22 7.43 5.75
C ILE A 97 -1.17 8.01 5.62
N ARG A 98 -2.07 7.28 4.97
CA ARG A 98 -3.49 7.57 4.89
C ARG A 98 -4.18 6.86 6.05
N ARG A 99 -4.34 7.60 7.13
CA ARG A 99 -5.11 7.16 8.30
C ARG A 99 -6.60 7.21 7.99
N SER A 100 -7.34 6.24 8.52
CA SER A 100 -8.80 6.26 8.42
C SER A 100 -9.35 7.44 9.21
N ARG A 101 -10.08 8.34 8.55
CA ARG A 101 -10.73 9.48 9.24
C ARG A 101 -11.95 8.96 10.01
N GLY A 102 -12.04 9.24 11.31
CA GLY A 102 -13.27 9.06 12.08
C GLY A 102 -13.41 7.75 12.88
N LYS A 103 -12.31 7.08 13.26
CA LYS A 103 -12.35 5.99 14.27
C LYS A 103 -12.71 6.50 15.67
N ASP A 104 -12.42 7.76 15.92
CA ASP A 104 -12.64 8.53 17.14
C ASP A 104 -14.05 9.12 17.25
N ILE A 105 -14.85 9.12 16.16
CA ILE A 105 -16.20 9.70 16.12
C ILE A 105 -17.23 8.88 15.31
N ASP A 106 -17.01 7.57 15.12
CA ASP A 106 -17.89 6.66 14.34
C ASP A 106 -18.23 7.18 12.90
N ALA A 107 -17.34 7.98 12.31
CA ALA A 107 -17.53 8.58 10.99
C ALA A 107 -16.69 7.91 9.89
N ALA A 108 -16.07 6.77 10.19
CA ALA A 108 -15.24 6.03 9.23
C ALA A 108 -16.08 5.50 8.06
N CYS A 109 -15.78 6.01 6.87
CA CYS A 109 -16.48 5.70 5.63
C CYS A 109 -15.94 4.39 5.00
N GLY A 110 -16.82 3.40 4.79
CA GLY A 110 -16.45 2.09 4.24
C GLY A 110 -17.62 1.14 3.90
N GLN A 111 -18.84 1.64 3.69
CA GLN A 111 -20.03 0.80 3.47
C GLN A 111 -20.69 0.97 2.09
N LEU A 112 -19.93 1.22 1.03
CA LEU A 112 -20.46 1.06 -0.33
C LEU A 112 -20.37 -0.42 -0.74
N ALA A 113 -21.01 -1.30 0.04
CA ALA A 113 -21.46 -2.58 -0.46
C ALA A 113 -22.71 -2.30 -1.29
N VAL A 114 -22.63 -2.59 -2.59
CA VAL A 114 -23.75 -2.55 -3.52
C VAL A 114 -24.90 -3.37 -2.91
N LYS A 115 -26.00 -2.71 -2.54
CA LYS A 115 -27.27 -3.38 -2.37
C LYS A 115 -27.72 -3.83 -3.75
N GLU A 116 -27.43 -5.07 -4.12
CA GLU A 116 -28.15 -5.70 -5.23
C GLU A 116 -29.63 -5.79 -4.86
N LYS A 117 -30.48 -5.46 -5.84
CA LYS A 117 -31.94 -5.54 -5.76
C LYS A 117 -32.39 -6.96 -6.08
#